data_AF-A0A9J6QK10-F1
#
_entry.id   AF-A0A9J6QK10-F1
#
_cell.length_a   1.000
_cell.length_b   1.000
_cell.length_c   1.000
_cell.angle_alpha   90.00
_cell.angle_beta   90.00
_cell.angle_gamma   90.00
#
_symmetry.space_group_name_H-M   'P 1'
#
loop_
_entity.id
_entity.type
_entity.pdbx_description
1 polymer ?
#
loop_
_entity_poly.entity_id
_entity_poly.type
_entity_poly.pdbx_seq_one_letter_code
_entity_poly.pdbx_strand_id
1 'polypeptide(L)'
;MAGFGALIVLENGNPFITPNSTPFCLYQKVTVNSANTGGNYQGASVDIPIDASYPAIVFCKTSNAATVGATRVGNVIKVGSSSPSGLVHTLTAYVFAIFPQNLPAWGMAIWDENRKLVLTNESRVLSDLVTIGTPGNNGGINIDQTLSGSYAIAPAILGSSLYQIMVQGQPVIVNVTAYAGALFNGSITRISPVGNQIGQGSPAGGTNTGIAITAINTAAYD
;
A
#
# COMPACT_ATOMS: atom_id res chain seq x y z
N MET A 1 25.90 -22.91 -12.37
CA MET A 1 26.87 -22.20 -11.52
C MET A 1 26.25 -22.11 -10.13
N ALA A 2 26.69 -22.95 -9.19
CA ALA A 2 26.16 -22.94 -7.83
C ALA A 2 26.69 -21.70 -7.11
N GLY A 3 25.82 -20.72 -6.86
CA GLY A 3 26.16 -19.53 -6.10
C GLY A 3 26.30 -19.93 -4.63
N PHE A 4 27.53 -19.89 -4.11
CA PHE A 4 27.76 -20.03 -2.69
C PHE A 4 27.18 -18.79 -1.97
N GLY A 5 26.39 -19.02 -0.92
CA GLY A 5 25.86 -17.99 -0.05
C GLY A 5 25.29 -18.62 1.23
N ALA A 6 25.56 -18.00 2.38
CA ALA A 6 25.01 -18.41 3.67
C ALA A 6 23.90 -17.43 4.07
N LEU A 7 22.68 -17.93 4.27
CA LEU A 7 21.59 -17.20 4.89
C LEU A 7 21.71 -17.42 6.40
N ILE A 8 22.13 -16.40 7.14
CA ILE A 8 22.10 -16.42 8.60
C ILE A 8 20.72 -15.91 9.00
N VAL A 9 19.91 -16.80 9.56
CA VAL A 9 18.62 -16.46 10.15
C VAL A 9 18.69 -16.63 11.66
N LEU A 10 17.95 -15.79 12.36
CA LEU A 10 17.63 -16.03 13.77
C LEU A 10 16.70 -17.26 13.87
N GLU A 11 16.56 -17.87 15.06
CA GLU A 11 15.66 -19.03 15.26
C GLU A 11 14.19 -18.75 14.88
N ASN A 12 13.81 -17.47 14.80
CA ASN A 12 12.49 -17.01 14.39
C ASN A 12 12.34 -16.74 12.88
N GLY A 13 13.39 -16.99 12.08
CA GLY A 13 13.36 -16.83 10.62
C GLY A 13 13.78 -15.45 10.10
N ASN A 14 14.10 -14.49 10.96
CA ASN A 14 14.52 -13.14 10.53
C ASN A 14 15.96 -13.14 9.98
N PRO A 15 16.23 -12.40 8.88
CA PRO A 15 17.57 -12.33 8.28
C PRO A 15 18.57 -11.56 9.15
N PHE A 16 19.82 -12.03 9.17
CA PHE A 16 20.95 -11.37 9.80
C PHE A 16 21.34 -10.10 9.01
N ILE A 17 21.39 -8.97 9.71
CA ILE A 17 21.57 -7.64 9.11
C ILE A 17 23.02 -7.17 9.26
N THR A 18 23.66 -6.79 8.15
CA THR A 18 24.86 -5.93 8.08
C THR A 18 24.49 -4.44 7.95
N PRO A 19 25.41 -3.48 8.17
CA PRO A 19 25.14 -2.04 8.01
C PRO A 19 24.55 -1.67 6.63
N ASN A 20 24.97 -2.38 5.57
CA ASN A 20 24.49 -2.17 4.19
C ASN A 20 23.15 -2.84 3.88
N SER A 21 22.53 -3.50 4.86
CA SER A 21 21.27 -4.24 4.71
C SER A 21 20.22 -3.82 5.73
N THR A 22 20.27 -2.57 6.21
CA THR A 22 19.31 -2.08 7.21
C THR A 22 17.86 -2.30 6.71
N PRO A 23 17.04 -3.09 7.43
CA PRO A 23 15.73 -3.45 6.94
C PRO A 23 14.74 -2.31 7.14
N PHE A 24 13.68 -2.33 6.34
CA PHE A 24 12.51 -1.50 6.59
C PHE A 24 11.83 -1.97 7.88
N CYS A 25 11.61 -1.05 8.82
CA CYS A 25 10.86 -1.31 10.05
C CYS A 25 9.58 -0.47 10.06
N LEU A 26 8.55 -0.95 10.76
CA LEU A 26 7.29 -0.21 10.92
C LEU A 26 7.59 1.11 11.63
N TYR A 27 7.47 2.20 10.88
CA TYR A 27 7.61 3.55 11.40
C TYR A 27 6.34 3.98 12.11
N GLN A 28 5.19 3.79 11.45
CA GLN A 28 3.90 4.16 12.00
C GLN A 28 2.76 3.37 11.36
N LYS A 29 1.81 2.94 12.19
CA LYS A 29 0.48 2.48 11.76
C LYS A 29 -0.52 3.60 12.06
N VAL A 30 -1.32 3.98 11.08
CA VAL A 30 -2.40 4.96 11.25
C VAL A 30 -3.72 4.41 10.76
N THR A 31 -4.80 4.81 11.43
CA THR A 31 -6.17 4.41 11.09
C THR A 31 -7.05 5.65 11.08
N VAL A 32 -7.81 5.85 10.01
CA VAL A 32 -8.63 7.06 9.78
C VAL A 32 -9.97 6.67 9.19
N ASN A 33 -11.06 7.19 9.75
CA ASN A 33 -12.39 7.00 9.20
C ASN A 33 -12.64 7.94 8.02
N SER A 34 -13.35 7.45 7.01
CA SER A 34 -13.77 8.29 5.90
C SER A 34 -14.81 9.32 6.34
N ALA A 35 -14.79 10.47 5.70
CA ALA A 35 -15.82 11.49 5.80
C ALA A 35 -16.37 11.81 4.39
N ASN A 36 -17.55 12.42 4.36
CA ASN A 36 -18.10 12.93 3.11
C ASN A 36 -17.19 14.06 2.59
N THR A 37 -16.69 13.92 1.36
CA THR A 37 -15.79 14.90 0.72
C THR A 37 -16.50 15.71 -0.37
N GLY A 38 -17.84 15.71 -0.38
CA GLY A 38 -18.67 16.38 -1.36
C GLY A 38 -19.51 15.40 -2.21
N GLY A 39 -20.78 15.74 -2.43
CA GLY A 39 -21.72 14.88 -3.15
C GLY A 39 -21.82 13.49 -2.53
N ASN A 40 -21.70 12.45 -3.36
CA ASN A 40 -21.72 11.05 -2.95
C ASN A 40 -20.33 10.48 -2.63
N TYR A 41 -19.28 11.28 -2.52
CA TYR A 41 -17.92 10.79 -2.29
C TYR A 41 -17.63 10.62 -0.80
N GLN A 42 -16.99 9.50 -0.45
CA GLN A 42 -16.38 9.28 0.86
C GLN A 42 -14.87 9.24 0.70
N GLY A 43 -14.13 9.95 1.55
CA GLY A 43 -12.67 9.95 1.51
C GLY A 43 -12.07 9.97 2.91
N ALA A 44 -10.90 9.34 3.05
CA ALA A 44 -10.07 9.44 4.25
C ALA A 44 -8.69 9.93 3.82
N SER A 45 -8.06 10.78 4.64
CA SER A 45 -6.70 11.27 4.38
C SER A 45 -5.99 11.56 5.70
N VAL A 46 -4.68 11.33 5.72
CA VAL A 46 -3.81 11.68 6.84
C VAL A 46 -2.41 12.04 6.35
N ASP A 47 -1.85 13.04 7.00
CA ASP A 47 -0.47 13.45 6.85
C ASP A 47 0.37 12.77 7.94
N ILE A 48 1.37 12.02 7.52
CA ILE A 48 2.29 11.30 8.41
C ILE A 48 3.64 12.02 8.35
N PRO A 49 4.03 12.79 9.38
CA PRO A 49 5.33 13.43 9.43
C PRO A 49 6.45 12.37 9.42
N ILE A 50 7.44 12.57 8.56
CA ILE A 50 8.60 11.68 8.45
C ILE A 50 9.74 12.43 7.75
N ASP A 51 10.97 12.30 8.25
CA ASP A 51 12.13 12.97 7.68
C ASP A 51 12.34 12.60 6.20
N ALA A 52 12.58 13.60 5.33
CA ALA A 52 12.85 13.44 3.89
C ALA A 52 13.99 12.48 3.57
N SER A 53 14.97 12.38 4.45
CA SER A 53 16.12 11.50 4.29
C SER A 53 15.80 10.03 4.52
N TYR A 54 14.65 9.69 5.13
CA TYR A 54 14.29 8.30 5.41
C TYR A 54 13.60 7.66 4.20
N PRO A 55 14.21 6.63 3.57
CA PRO A 55 13.51 5.80 2.60
C PRO A 55 12.28 5.19 3.25
N ALA A 56 11.14 5.24 2.57
CA ALA A 56 9.87 4.78 3.10
C ALA A 56 9.02 4.10 2.04
N ILE A 57 8.23 3.11 2.46
CA ILE A 57 7.21 2.43 1.67
C ILE A 57 5.92 2.35 2.49
N VAL A 58 4.78 2.49 1.82
CA VAL A 58 3.47 2.50 2.46
C VAL A 58 2.64 1.33 1.95
N PHE A 59 1.98 0.66 2.87
CA PHE A 59 0.96 -0.34 2.57
C PHE A 59 -0.38 0.10 3.15
N CYS A 60 -1.46 -0.02 2.37
CA CYS A 60 -2.79 0.44 2.76
C CYS A 60 -3.83 -0.69 2.63
N LYS A 61 -4.82 -0.65 3.50
CA LYS A 61 -6.06 -1.44 3.40
C LYS A 61 -7.25 -0.60 3.83
N THR A 62 -8.45 -1.01 3.43
CA THR A 62 -9.71 -0.36 3.80
C THR A 62 -10.74 -1.36 4.30
N SER A 63 -11.68 -0.92 5.14
CA SER A 63 -12.78 -1.77 5.62
C SER A 63 -13.97 -1.88 4.66
N ASN A 64 -14.02 -1.04 3.61
CA ASN A 64 -14.98 -1.13 2.52
C ASN A 64 -14.31 -0.78 1.17
N ALA A 65 -14.99 -1.05 0.06
CA ALA A 65 -14.43 -0.85 -1.28
C ALA A 65 -14.11 0.63 -1.53
N ALA A 66 -12.82 0.93 -1.63
CA ALA A 66 -12.27 2.25 -1.84
C ALA A 66 -10.90 2.13 -2.52
N THR A 67 -10.50 3.18 -3.24
CA THR A 67 -9.13 3.33 -3.73
C THR A 67 -8.19 3.53 -2.56
N VAL A 68 -6.92 3.17 -2.71
CA VAL A 68 -5.85 3.59 -1.80
C VAL A 68 -4.74 4.30 -2.55
N GLY A 69 -4.12 5.29 -1.91
CA GLY A 69 -3.05 6.10 -2.47
C GLY A 69 -2.08 6.56 -1.38
N ALA A 70 -0.81 6.70 -1.75
CA ALA A 70 0.20 7.31 -0.90
C ALA A 70 1.18 8.13 -1.75
N THR A 71 1.52 9.32 -1.27
CA THR A 71 2.45 10.23 -1.95
C THR A 71 3.33 10.91 -0.93
N ARG A 72 4.63 11.03 -1.22
CA ARG A 72 5.56 11.80 -0.40
C ARG A 72 5.62 13.26 -0.85
N VAL A 73 5.53 14.19 0.10
CA VAL A 73 5.73 15.63 -0.11
C VAL A 73 6.66 16.15 0.99
N GLY A 74 7.96 16.28 0.66
CA GLY A 74 8.99 16.71 1.61
C GLY A 74 9.07 15.81 2.85
N ASN A 75 8.83 16.40 4.02
CA ASN A 75 8.86 15.74 5.33
C ASN A 75 7.52 15.10 5.73
N VAL A 76 6.63 14.82 4.75
CA VAL A 76 5.31 14.25 5.01
C VAL A 76 5.02 13.16 3.97
N ILE A 77 4.49 12.04 4.44
CA ILE A 77 3.80 11.06 3.60
C ILE A 77 2.31 11.32 3.75
N LYS A 78 1.66 11.64 2.63
CA LYS A 78 0.21 11.80 2.52
C LYS A 78 -0.38 10.47 2.11
N VAL A 79 -1.25 9.91 2.93
CA VAL A 79 -1.97 8.69 2.59
C VAL A 79 -3.45 9.01 2.52
N GLY A 80 -4.14 8.43 1.54
CA GLY A 80 -5.57 8.62 1.40
C GLY A 80 -6.29 7.48 0.71
N SER A 81 -7.61 7.53 0.81
CA SER A 81 -8.53 6.63 0.14
C SER A 81 -9.75 7.39 -0.34
N SER A 82 -10.40 6.87 -1.38
CA SER A 82 -11.62 7.46 -1.93
C SER A 82 -12.59 6.38 -2.39
N SER A 83 -13.86 6.56 -2.08
CA SER A 83 -14.97 5.74 -2.58
C SER A 83 -15.95 6.63 -3.33
N PRO A 84 -15.94 6.62 -4.67
CA PRO A 84 -16.87 7.43 -5.46
C PRO A 84 -18.31 6.92 -5.40
N SER A 85 -18.53 5.69 -4.93
CA SER A 85 -19.85 5.10 -4.67
C SER A 85 -20.41 5.43 -3.29
N GLY A 86 -19.72 6.25 -2.49
CA GLY A 86 -20.21 6.72 -1.20
C GLY A 86 -20.14 5.69 -0.08
N LEU A 87 -19.32 4.65 -0.23
CA LEU A 87 -19.16 3.63 0.80
C LEU A 87 -18.31 4.18 1.94
N VAL A 88 -18.92 4.27 3.12
CA VAL A 88 -18.19 4.58 4.36
C VAL A 88 -17.18 3.48 4.63
N HIS A 89 -15.95 3.88 4.93
CA HIS A 89 -14.83 2.99 5.15
C HIS A 89 -13.85 3.57 6.16
N THR A 90 -12.96 2.72 6.66
CA THR A 90 -11.81 3.09 7.47
C THR A 90 -10.57 2.76 6.67
N LEU A 91 -9.67 3.71 6.50
CA LEU A 91 -8.34 3.52 5.94
C LEU A 91 -7.38 3.13 7.05
N THR A 92 -6.62 2.06 6.85
CA THR A 92 -5.45 1.71 7.67
C THR A 92 -4.22 1.74 6.80
N ALA A 93 -3.19 2.48 7.23
CA ALA A 93 -1.92 2.60 6.54
C ALA A 93 -0.77 2.20 7.44
N TYR A 94 0.17 1.44 6.88
CA TYR A 94 1.40 0.99 7.50
C TYR A 94 2.55 1.62 6.75
N VAL A 95 3.25 2.54 7.41
CA VAL A 95 4.47 3.16 6.89
C VAL A 95 5.64 2.38 7.42
N PHE A 96 6.41 1.79 6.51
CA PHE A 96 7.70 1.21 6.83
C PHE A 96 8.80 2.13 6.34
N ALA A 97 9.86 2.30 7.13
CA ALA A 97 10.98 3.15 6.76
C ALA A 97 12.31 2.58 7.26
N ILE A 98 13.41 3.12 6.72
CA ILE A 98 14.74 2.98 7.30
C ILE A 98 15.00 4.24 8.12
N PHE A 99 14.94 4.10 9.45
CA PHE A 99 15.02 5.20 10.40
C PHE A 99 15.74 4.75 11.69
N PRO A 100 16.33 5.67 12.47
CA PRO A 100 16.94 5.29 13.73
C PRO A 100 15.90 4.69 14.67
N GLN A 101 16.15 3.49 15.16
CA GLN A 101 15.30 2.82 16.13
C GLN A 101 15.51 3.42 17.53
N ASN A 102 14.53 3.23 18.41
CA ASN A 102 14.67 3.56 19.82
C ASN A 102 15.47 2.47 20.54
N LEU A 103 16.22 2.85 21.57
CA LEU A 103 16.94 1.89 22.41
C LEU A 103 15.91 0.94 23.05
N PRO A 104 16.08 -0.39 22.91
CA PRO A 104 15.10 -1.32 23.46
C PRO A 104 15.23 -1.35 24.99
N ALA A 105 14.13 -1.66 25.66
CA ALA A 105 14.15 -1.76 27.13
C ALA A 105 15.03 -2.93 27.61
N TRP A 106 15.20 -3.95 26.78
CA TRP A 106 16.02 -5.13 27.03
C TRP A 106 16.36 -5.82 25.70
N GLY A 107 17.40 -6.66 25.71
CA GLY A 107 17.69 -7.56 24.58
C GLY A 107 18.82 -7.07 23.69
N MET A 108 18.60 -7.14 22.39
CA MET A 108 19.64 -6.94 21.37
C MET A 108 19.38 -5.65 20.60
N ALA A 109 20.44 -4.89 20.40
CA ALA A 109 20.47 -3.68 19.61
C ALA A 109 21.65 -3.74 18.63
N ILE A 110 21.43 -3.28 17.41
CA ILE A 110 22.44 -3.26 16.34
C ILE A 110 22.59 -1.83 15.85
N TRP A 111 23.84 -1.35 15.85
CA TRP A 111 24.20 -0.04 15.36
C TRP A 111 24.91 -0.13 14.01
N ASP A 112 24.76 0.91 13.19
CA ASP A 112 25.56 1.08 11.98
C ASP A 112 26.96 1.66 12.29
N GLU A 113 27.77 1.83 11.25
CA GLU A 113 29.12 2.41 11.34
C GLU A 113 29.15 3.84 11.90
N ASN A 114 28.04 4.57 11.80
CA ASN A 114 27.87 5.93 12.29
C ASN A 114 27.27 5.99 13.71
N ARG A 115 27.19 4.83 14.40
CA ARG A 115 26.58 4.68 15.73
C ARG A 115 25.09 5.03 15.77
N LYS A 116 24.40 4.93 14.64
CA LYS A 116 22.95 5.02 14.59
C LYS A 116 22.35 3.67 14.91
N LEU A 117 21.39 3.63 15.84
CA LEU A 117 20.69 2.39 16.17
C LEU A 117 19.75 2.01 15.02
N VAL A 118 19.98 0.88 14.37
CA VAL A 118 19.29 0.49 13.12
C VAL A 118 18.33 -0.69 13.28
N LEU A 119 18.51 -1.52 14.31
CA LEU A 119 17.62 -2.64 14.60
C LEU A 119 17.65 -2.98 16.08
N THR A 120 16.50 -3.41 16.61
CA THR A 120 16.39 -3.98 17.95
C THR A 120 15.52 -5.24 17.94
N ASN A 121 15.49 -5.98 19.04
CA ASN A 121 14.50 -7.05 19.25
C ASN A 121 13.05 -6.56 19.31
N GLU A 122 12.82 -5.26 19.48
CA GLU A 122 11.49 -4.64 19.49
C GLU A 122 11.10 -4.07 18.11
N SER A 123 12.04 -4.04 17.15
CA SER A 123 11.80 -3.57 15.79
C SER A 123 10.83 -4.50 15.05
N ARG A 124 9.73 -3.93 14.54
CA ARG A 124 8.77 -4.64 13.68
C ARG A 124 9.23 -4.55 12.24
N VAL A 125 10.06 -5.50 11.82
CA VAL A 125 10.63 -5.56 10.46
C VAL A 125 9.55 -5.88 9.42
N LEU A 126 9.65 -5.25 8.25
CA LEU A 126 8.87 -5.58 7.06
C LEU A 126 9.21 -7.00 6.60
N SER A 127 8.23 -7.89 6.65
CA SER A 127 8.29 -9.30 6.29
C SER A 127 7.05 -9.66 5.44
N ASP A 128 7.02 -10.90 4.97
CA ASP A 128 5.82 -11.50 4.36
C ASP A 128 5.25 -10.73 3.16
N LEU A 129 6.16 -10.26 2.31
CA LEU A 129 5.82 -9.66 1.02
C LEU A 129 5.23 -10.72 0.10
N VAL A 130 4.03 -10.44 -0.40
CA VAL A 130 3.30 -11.31 -1.33
C VAL A 130 3.05 -10.56 -2.63
N THR A 131 3.29 -11.22 -3.75
CA THR A 131 2.96 -10.69 -5.08
C THR A 131 1.53 -11.06 -5.44
N ILE A 132 0.73 -10.06 -5.81
CA ILE A 132 -0.69 -10.17 -6.16
C ILE A 132 -0.87 -9.91 -7.65
N GLY A 133 -1.54 -10.83 -8.33
CA GLY A 133 -1.67 -10.83 -9.78
C GLY A 133 -0.44 -11.39 -10.48
N THR A 134 -0.53 -11.48 -11.81
CA THR A 134 0.56 -11.96 -12.68
C THR A 134 0.85 -10.88 -13.72
N PRO A 135 2.11 -10.44 -13.87
CA PRO A 135 2.44 -9.43 -14.86
C PRO A 135 2.01 -9.83 -16.29
N GLY A 136 1.65 -8.84 -17.10
CA GLY A 136 1.13 -9.02 -18.45
C GLY A 136 -0.39 -8.90 -18.53
N ASN A 137 -1.03 -9.67 -19.41
CA ASN A 137 -2.45 -9.48 -19.73
C ASN A 137 -3.38 -9.72 -18.53
N ASN A 138 -3.00 -10.56 -17.57
CA ASN A 138 -3.78 -10.86 -16.37
C ASN A 138 -3.44 -9.93 -15.18
N GLY A 139 -2.52 -8.98 -15.36
CA GLY A 139 -2.14 -7.98 -14.36
C GLY A 139 -2.96 -6.70 -14.48
N GLY A 140 -2.63 -5.71 -13.65
CA GLY A 140 -3.25 -4.39 -13.62
C GLY A 140 -4.76 -4.45 -13.37
N ILE A 141 -5.57 -3.91 -14.28
CA ILE A 141 -7.03 -3.81 -14.11
C ILE A 141 -7.74 -5.18 -14.05
N ASN A 142 -7.06 -6.27 -14.39
CA ASN A 142 -7.62 -7.62 -14.36
C ASN A 142 -7.37 -8.34 -13.03
N ILE A 143 -6.70 -7.69 -12.06
CA ILE A 143 -6.47 -8.27 -10.74
C ILE A 143 -7.78 -8.32 -9.95
N ASP A 144 -8.21 -9.52 -9.55
CA ASP A 144 -9.25 -9.73 -8.55
C ASP A 144 -8.90 -10.98 -7.74
N GLN A 145 -8.25 -10.79 -6.59
CA GLN A 145 -7.79 -11.88 -5.75
C GLN A 145 -8.33 -11.73 -4.33
N THR A 146 -8.71 -12.85 -3.73
CA THR A 146 -9.15 -12.90 -2.33
C THR A 146 -8.18 -13.75 -1.52
N LEU A 147 -7.65 -13.16 -0.46
CA LEU A 147 -6.72 -13.80 0.46
C LEU A 147 -7.40 -14.04 1.81
N SER A 148 -7.07 -15.17 2.44
CA SER A 148 -7.50 -15.45 3.81
C SER A 148 -6.66 -14.64 4.79
N GLY A 149 -7.29 -13.86 5.67
CA GLY A 149 -6.64 -12.99 6.62
C GLY A 149 -6.58 -11.53 6.17
N SER A 150 -5.80 -10.75 6.92
CA SER A 150 -5.69 -9.31 6.73
C SER A 150 -4.44 -8.96 5.94
N TYR A 151 -4.63 -8.32 4.78
CA TYR A 151 -3.55 -7.88 3.91
C TYR A 151 -3.68 -6.38 3.60
N ALA A 152 -2.53 -5.73 3.44
CA ALA A 152 -2.42 -4.36 2.94
C ALA A 152 -1.54 -4.34 1.69
N ILE A 153 -1.81 -3.42 0.77
CA ILE A 153 -1.13 -3.34 -0.51
C ILE A 153 -0.29 -2.07 -0.65
N ALA A 154 0.82 -2.16 -1.36
CA ALA A 154 1.51 -0.97 -1.86
C ALA A 154 0.59 -0.29 -2.89
N PRO A 155 0.21 0.98 -2.70
CA PRO A 155 -0.68 1.67 -3.63
C PRO A 155 -0.11 1.73 -5.04
N ALA A 156 -0.95 1.43 -6.04
CA ALA A 156 -0.56 1.44 -7.45
C ALA A 156 -1.74 1.84 -8.35
N ILE A 157 -1.42 2.41 -9.51
CA ILE A 157 -2.37 2.61 -10.60
C ILE A 157 -2.37 1.34 -11.45
N LEU A 158 -3.54 0.77 -11.68
CA LEU A 158 -3.72 -0.50 -12.38
C LEU A 158 -4.07 -0.30 -13.86
N GLY A 159 -4.55 0.88 -14.22
CA GLY A 159 -4.88 1.27 -15.59
C GLY A 159 -6.02 2.26 -15.59
N SER A 160 -6.80 2.25 -16.67
CA SER A 160 -7.96 3.13 -16.77
C SER A 160 -9.02 2.60 -17.74
N SER A 161 -10.26 3.05 -17.54
CA SER A 161 -11.35 2.83 -18.49
C SER A 161 -11.75 4.18 -19.09
N LEU A 162 -11.94 4.22 -20.40
CA LEU A 162 -12.39 5.39 -21.14
C LEU A 162 -13.89 5.26 -21.43
N TYR A 163 -14.62 6.32 -21.13
CA TYR A 163 -16.04 6.41 -21.41
C TYR A 163 -16.31 7.61 -22.32
N GLN A 164 -17.20 7.42 -23.30
CA GLN A 164 -17.70 8.49 -24.14
C GLN A 164 -19.06 8.96 -23.61
N ILE A 165 -19.14 10.27 -23.36
CA ILE A 165 -20.37 10.97 -22.98
C ILE A 165 -20.68 12.06 -24.00
N MET A 166 -21.94 12.49 -24.06
CA MET A 166 -22.35 13.64 -24.87
C MET A 166 -22.48 14.86 -23.97
N VAL A 167 -21.67 15.89 -24.20
CA VAL A 167 -21.75 17.17 -23.50
C VAL A 167 -22.13 18.23 -24.51
N GLN A 168 -23.30 18.86 -24.34
CA GLN A 168 -23.84 19.86 -25.28
C GLN A 168 -23.88 19.38 -26.74
N GLY A 169 -24.16 18.09 -26.96
CA GLY A 169 -24.25 17.49 -28.29
C GLY A 169 -22.90 17.10 -28.92
N GLN A 170 -21.77 17.31 -28.23
CA GLN A 170 -20.46 16.87 -28.69
C GLN A 170 -19.97 15.64 -27.89
N PRO A 171 -19.36 14.64 -28.55
CA PRO A 171 -18.77 13.50 -27.86
C PRO A 171 -17.49 13.91 -27.13
N VAL A 172 -17.43 13.64 -25.83
CA VAL A 172 -16.27 13.90 -24.95
C VAL A 172 -15.84 12.58 -24.32
N ILE A 173 -14.53 12.35 -24.24
CA ILE A 173 -13.95 11.19 -23.57
C ILE A 173 -13.60 11.55 -22.12
N VAL A 174 -14.11 10.74 -21.19
CA VAL A 174 -13.81 10.81 -19.76
C VAL A 174 -12.97 9.61 -19.36
N ASN A 175 -11.88 9.85 -18.64
CA ASN A 175 -11.00 8.80 -18.12
C ASN A 175 -11.35 8.46 -16.67
N VAL A 176 -11.61 7.18 -16.39
CA VAL A 176 -11.74 6.64 -15.03
C VAL A 176 -10.47 5.87 -14.71
N THR A 177 -9.63 6.44 -13.85
CA THR A 177 -8.39 5.78 -13.41
C THR A 177 -8.72 4.68 -12.41
N ALA A 178 -8.22 3.48 -12.65
CA ALA A 178 -8.31 2.36 -11.74
C ALA A 178 -7.10 2.35 -10.81
N TYR A 179 -7.34 2.57 -9.52
CA TYR A 179 -6.36 2.41 -8.46
C TYR A 179 -6.52 1.03 -7.84
N ALA A 180 -5.46 0.51 -7.23
CA ALA A 180 -5.57 -0.68 -6.43
C ALA A 180 -6.40 -0.39 -5.16
N GLY A 181 -7.23 -1.34 -4.76
CA GLY A 181 -7.93 -1.37 -3.47
C GLY A 181 -7.67 -2.67 -2.74
N ALA A 182 -7.65 -2.64 -1.41
CA ALA A 182 -7.51 -3.81 -0.55
C ALA A 182 -8.58 -3.77 0.54
N LEU A 183 -9.69 -4.46 0.27
CA LEU A 183 -10.86 -4.54 1.12
C LEU A 183 -10.70 -5.66 2.14
N PHE A 184 -10.49 -5.33 3.41
CA PHE A 184 -10.49 -6.28 4.52
C PHE A 184 -11.84 -6.24 5.26
N ASN A 185 -12.55 -7.37 5.30
CA ASN A 185 -13.88 -7.46 5.92
C ASN A 185 -13.89 -8.05 7.34
N GLY A 186 -12.72 -8.18 7.97
CA GLY A 186 -12.56 -8.81 9.28
C GLY A 186 -12.07 -10.27 9.22
N SER A 187 -12.14 -10.93 8.07
CA SER A 187 -11.66 -12.31 7.89
C SER A 187 -10.84 -12.51 6.63
N ILE A 188 -11.25 -11.90 5.51
CA ILE A 188 -10.57 -12.01 4.22
C ILE A 188 -10.23 -10.64 3.68
N THR A 189 -9.22 -10.58 2.81
CA THR A 189 -8.87 -9.38 2.05
C THR A 189 -9.09 -9.61 0.57
N ARG A 190 -9.96 -8.82 -0.06
CA ARG A 190 -10.12 -8.77 -1.51
C ARG A 190 -9.30 -7.63 -2.09
N ILE A 191 -8.44 -7.95 -3.05
CA ILE A 191 -7.58 -7.00 -3.75
C ILE A 191 -8.07 -6.90 -5.19
N SER A 192 -8.54 -5.73 -5.58
CA SER A 192 -9.18 -5.49 -6.88
C SER A 192 -9.00 -4.03 -7.33
N PRO A 193 -9.15 -3.71 -8.63
CA PRO A 193 -9.22 -2.33 -9.07
C PRO A 193 -10.45 -1.61 -8.51
N VAL A 194 -10.26 -0.35 -8.17
CA VAL A 194 -11.32 0.58 -7.77
C VAL A 194 -11.14 1.86 -8.58
N GLY A 195 -12.20 2.30 -9.26
CA GLY A 195 -12.21 3.54 -10.02
C GLY A 195 -12.15 4.76 -9.11
N ASN A 196 -11.48 5.83 -9.54
CA ASN A 196 -11.49 7.12 -8.83
C ASN A 196 -12.82 7.89 -8.95
N GLN A 197 -13.65 7.52 -9.93
CA GLN A 197 -14.98 8.07 -10.17
C GLN A 197 -15.87 6.99 -10.79
N ILE A 198 -17.18 7.23 -10.79
CA ILE A 198 -18.14 6.34 -11.46
C ILE A 198 -18.12 6.68 -12.96
N GLY A 199 -17.85 5.68 -13.80
CA GLY A 199 -17.94 5.82 -15.26
C GLY A 199 -19.37 6.13 -15.70
N GLN A 200 -19.52 7.03 -16.67
CA GLN A 200 -20.81 7.45 -17.22
C GLN A 200 -20.80 7.33 -18.74
N GLY A 201 -21.94 6.99 -19.36
CA GLY A 201 -22.06 6.86 -20.81
C GLY A 201 -21.56 5.53 -21.35
N SER A 202 -21.08 5.53 -22.60
CA SER A 202 -20.73 4.31 -23.34
C SER A 202 -19.24 3.98 -23.21
N PRO A 203 -18.84 2.72 -23.02
CA PRO A 203 -17.43 2.32 -23.04
C PRO A 203 -16.77 2.68 -24.37
N ALA A 204 -15.60 3.31 -24.32
CA ALA A 204 -14.84 3.76 -25.47
C ALA A 204 -13.43 3.15 -25.56
N GLY A 205 -13.02 2.37 -24.56
CA GLY A 205 -11.72 1.71 -24.50
C GLY A 205 -11.12 1.73 -23.11
N GLY A 206 -9.82 1.50 -23.01
CA GLY A 206 -9.11 1.53 -21.74
C GLY A 206 -7.64 1.20 -21.88
N THR A 207 -6.92 1.31 -20.77
CA THR A 207 -5.53 0.92 -20.65
C THR A 207 -5.38 -0.09 -19.51
N ASN A 208 -4.52 -1.08 -19.72
CA ASN A 208 -4.07 -1.97 -18.66
C ASN A 208 -2.58 -1.75 -18.45
N THR A 209 -2.16 -1.51 -17.21
CA THR A 209 -0.73 -1.42 -16.89
C THR A 209 -0.05 -2.80 -16.91
N GLY A 210 -0.82 -3.88 -16.70
CA GLY A 210 -0.29 -5.23 -16.65
C GLY A 210 0.68 -5.50 -15.51
N ILE A 211 0.71 -4.66 -14.47
CA ILE A 211 1.59 -4.85 -13.31
C ILE A 211 1.02 -5.88 -12.32
N ALA A 212 1.89 -6.43 -11.47
CA ALA A 212 1.47 -7.07 -10.22
C ALA A 212 1.55 -6.07 -9.07
N ILE A 213 0.82 -6.33 -7.98
CA ILE A 213 0.83 -5.50 -6.76
C ILE A 213 1.63 -6.21 -5.67
N THR A 214 2.41 -5.47 -4.91
CA THR A 214 3.04 -5.99 -3.69
C THR A 214 2.08 -5.81 -2.51
N ALA A 215 1.87 -6.87 -1.74
CA ALA A 215 1.07 -6.87 -0.52
C ALA A 215 1.88 -7.38 0.67
N ILE A 216 1.37 -7.13 1.88
CA ILE A 216 1.91 -7.67 3.13
C ILE A 216 0.78 -8.28 3.96
N ASN A 217 1.06 -9.37 4.67
CA ASN A 217 0.18 -9.83 5.74
C ASN A 217 0.31 -8.88 6.93
N THR A 218 -0.80 -8.36 7.44
CA THR A 218 -0.77 -7.36 8.52
C THR A 218 -0.88 -7.94 9.92
N ALA A 219 -0.99 -9.26 10.09
CA ALA A 219 -1.16 -9.89 11.40
C ALA A 219 -0.02 -9.55 12.38
N ALA A 220 1.22 -9.48 11.90
CA ALA A 220 2.38 -9.09 12.72
C ALA A 220 2.44 -7.58 13.02
N TYR A 221 1.65 -6.77 12.30
CA TYR A 221 1.64 -5.29 12.36
C TYR A 221 0.38 -4.71 13.01
N ASP A 222 -0.63 -5.55 13.24
CA ASP A 222 -1.90 -5.13 13.80
C ASP A 222 -1.89 -4.91 15.31
#